data_AF-A0A811KZE6-F1
#
_entry.id   AF-A0A811KZE6-F1
#
_cell.length_a   1.000
_cell.length_b   1.000
_cell.length_c   1.000
_cell.angle_alpha   90.00
_cell.angle_beta   90.00
_cell.angle_gamma   90.00
#
_symmetry.space_group_name_H-M   'P 1'
#
loop_
_entity.id
_entity.type
_entity.pdbx_description
1 polymer ?
#
loop_
_entity_poly.entity_id
_entity_poly.type
_entity_poly.pdbx_seq_one_letter_code
_entity_poly.pdbx_strand_id
1 'polypeptide(L)'
;MRGDTIYYVIWQIFWLVSYSQSLTSEERTELARKFKYYHASVRPNDRFNLVETVNGTFFGLHAEIALVSTKPSKSFYDLEMLLALHYSDERLNIREISGSIILPQEFTAWTPEIQYEPEISNTKRLYLDPRTGQINFAVRLKSSISCETQEWTTPFNTYYCVTHINTEPDQRIFVRLTRDLRPDSEVSKMYCHIDEWPGFTLTCKMKAEWLAVIARSYFPSFLVFATVVFSQWKRRKVQIVLALGGIVCVLLLQNTRPASDTFTLYDLWFVGTFLHLISVLLIDLILPTRRIVKTTYSTEKVDSQKTLNRNPSKGTLVAAYTTTTKDAQRLYRPPIGSRSWEERIGFIDQNRVNSFEYELAEEENVEDEEDEENMRTTYVHVETVPATPATRPRNFSTMSTSYHHSPSPMMKRSQMMSSSMNSSIKPQEKRTVTRMGLGKKKKLCLLCIVISYTVFFCAYFCLVLFVLG
;
A
#
# COMPACT_ATOMS: atom_id res chain seq x y z
N MET A 1 -29.11 43.61 -57.16
CA MET A 1 -28.44 42.63 -56.27
C MET A 1 -27.42 41.73 -57.01
N ARG A 2 -26.62 42.25 -57.95
CA ARG A 2 -25.52 41.48 -58.62
C ARG A 2 -24.16 42.20 -58.63
N GLY A 3 -24.12 43.49 -58.26
CA GLY A 3 -22.89 44.28 -58.22
C GLY A 3 -22.07 44.08 -56.93
N ASP A 4 -22.75 43.89 -55.80
CA ASP A 4 -22.08 43.83 -54.48
C ASP A 4 -21.26 42.55 -54.30
N THR A 5 -21.65 41.44 -54.92
CA THR A 5 -20.90 40.17 -54.90
C THR A 5 -19.61 40.25 -55.71
N ILE A 6 -19.59 40.98 -56.83
CA ILE A 6 -18.39 41.16 -57.65
C ILE A 6 -17.37 42.04 -56.92
N TYR A 7 -17.84 43.10 -56.25
CA TYR A 7 -16.97 43.97 -55.47
C TYR A 7 -16.34 43.24 -54.28
N TYR A 8 -17.10 42.37 -53.60
CA TYR A 8 -16.59 41.54 -52.51
C TYR A 8 -15.54 40.53 -52.99
N VAL A 9 -15.75 39.91 -54.15
CA VAL A 9 -14.78 38.96 -54.74
C VAL A 9 -13.51 39.67 -55.19
N ILE A 10 -13.62 40.83 -55.85
CA ILE A 10 -12.45 41.62 -56.25
C ILE A 10 -11.69 42.13 -55.02
N TRP A 11 -12.39 42.55 -53.97
CA TRP A 11 -11.77 42.98 -52.72
C TRP A 11 -11.07 41.83 -51.98
N GLN A 12 -11.67 40.63 -51.97
CA GLN A 12 -11.05 39.41 -51.44
C GLN A 12 -9.82 38.99 -52.25
N ILE A 13 -9.87 39.07 -53.60
CA ILE A 13 -8.71 38.82 -54.47
C ILE A 13 -7.61 39.85 -54.21
N PHE A 14 -7.95 41.13 -54.10
CA PHE A 14 -6.98 42.19 -53.82
C PHE A 14 -6.33 42.04 -52.44
N TRP A 15 -7.09 41.61 -51.43
CA TRP A 15 -6.56 41.25 -50.12
C TRP A 15 -5.71 39.98 -50.15
N LEU A 16 -6.12 38.94 -50.86
CA LEU A 16 -5.33 37.71 -51.05
C LEU A 16 -4.01 37.96 -51.77
N VAL A 17 -4.00 38.86 -52.76
CA VAL A 17 -2.77 39.27 -53.48
C VAL A 17 -1.87 40.11 -52.57
N SER A 18 -2.45 41.03 -51.77
CA SER A 18 -1.70 41.91 -50.88
C SER A 18 -1.15 41.21 -49.62
N TYR A 19 -1.74 40.09 -49.21
CA TYR A 19 -1.29 39.33 -48.02
C TYR A 19 -0.19 38.29 -48.33
N SER A 20 0.19 38.14 -49.59
CA SER A 20 1.39 37.39 -49.94
C SER A 20 2.61 38.30 -49.72
N GLN A 21 3.35 38.09 -48.63
CA GLN A 21 4.74 38.54 -48.55
C GLN A 21 5.54 37.73 -49.58
N SER A 22 5.38 38.12 -50.84
CA SER A 22 5.99 37.50 -52.00
C SER A 22 7.18 38.34 -52.43
N LEU A 23 8.23 37.69 -52.93
CA LEU A 23 9.38 38.36 -53.52
C LEU A 23 8.94 39.36 -54.58
N THR A 24 9.62 40.50 -54.65
CA THR A 24 9.41 41.48 -55.72
C THR A 24 9.78 40.87 -57.08
N SER A 25 9.26 41.44 -58.16
CA SER A 25 9.55 40.96 -59.52
C SER A 25 11.04 41.02 -59.85
N GLU A 26 11.76 42.01 -59.33
CA GLU A 26 13.20 42.17 -59.51
C GLU A 26 13.98 41.09 -58.76
N GLU A 27 13.67 40.88 -57.47
CA GLU A 27 14.30 39.81 -56.66
C GLU A 27 14.05 38.42 -57.24
N ARG A 28 12.85 38.17 -57.76
CA ARG A 28 12.51 36.89 -58.41
C ARG A 28 13.32 36.68 -59.70
N THR A 29 13.57 37.74 -60.45
CA THR A 29 14.39 37.68 -61.68
C THR A 29 15.86 37.40 -61.34
N GLU A 30 16.38 38.03 -60.28
CA GLU A 30 17.75 37.78 -59.80
C GLU A 30 17.91 36.35 -59.26
N LEU A 31 16.94 35.84 -58.50
CA LEU A 31 16.91 34.44 -58.10
C LEU A 31 16.86 33.51 -59.31
N ALA A 32 15.99 33.76 -60.28
CA ALA A 32 15.90 32.93 -61.49
C ALA A 32 17.22 32.91 -62.27
N ARG A 33 17.91 34.04 -62.37
CA ARG A 33 19.24 34.13 -62.97
C ARG A 33 20.26 33.27 -62.22
N LYS A 34 20.21 33.29 -60.89
CA LYS A 34 21.14 32.50 -60.05
C LYS A 34 20.86 31.00 -60.12
N PHE A 35 19.58 30.61 -60.06
CA PHE A 35 19.17 29.21 -60.08
C PHE A 35 19.24 28.54 -61.45
N LYS A 36 19.38 29.30 -62.55
CA LYS A 36 19.50 28.76 -63.92
C LYS A 36 20.59 27.70 -64.09
N TYR A 37 21.71 27.86 -63.38
CA TYR A 37 22.85 26.92 -63.42
C TYR A 37 23.13 26.29 -62.05
N TYR A 38 22.18 26.40 -61.13
CA TYR A 38 22.31 25.79 -59.81
C TYR A 38 21.82 24.34 -59.86
N HIS A 39 22.63 23.42 -59.36
CA HIS A 39 22.27 22.01 -59.28
C HIS A 39 22.07 21.61 -57.81
N ALA A 40 20.82 21.42 -57.42
CA ALA A 40 20.43 21.03 -56.05
C ALA A 40 20.94 19.65 -55.63
N SER A 41 21.34 18.80 -56.58
CA SER A 41 21.94 17.49 -56.31
C SER A 41 23.40 17.57 -55.87
N VAL A 42 24.04 18.74 -56.00
CA VAL A 42 25.46 18.92 -55.69
C VAL A 42 25.59 19.66 -54.36
N ARG A 43 26.18 18.99 -53.36
CA ARG A 43 26.45 19.56 -52.04
C ARG A 43 27.29 20.85 -52.13
N PRO A 44 27.04 21.85 -51.27
CA PRO A 44 27.91 23.02 -51.13
C PRO A 44 29.35 22.65 -50.78
N ASN A 45 30.29 23.55 -51.07
CA ASN A 45 31.70 23.35 -50.76
C ASN A 45 31.93 23.21 -49.24
N ASP A 46 32.86 22.34 -48.86
CA ASP A 46 33.19 22.04 -47.48
C ASP A 46 33.94 23.21 -46.80
N ARG A 47 34.56 24.14 -47.54
CA ARG A 47 35.40 25.23 -46.99
C ARG A 47 34.81 25.98 -45.78
N PHE A 48 33.51 26.27 -45.79
CA PHE A 48 32.82 26.99 -44.71
C PHE A 48 31.97 26.09 -43.80
N ASN A 49 31.84 24.82 -44.15
CA ASN A 49 30.98 23.87 -43.45
C ASN A 49 31.77 22.72 -42.84
N LEU A 50 33.09 22.66 -43.04
CA LEU A 50 33.95 21.59 -42.51
C LEU A 50 34.19 21.81 -41.02
N VAL A 51 33.95 20.76 -40.23
CA VAL A 51 34.24 20.71 -38.80
C VAL A 51 35.20 19.57 -38.53
N GLU A 52 36.36 19.89 -37.95
CA GLU A 52 37.36 18.91 -37.53
C GLU A 52 37.20 18.60 -36.04
N THR A 53 37.09 17.32 -35.72
CA THR A 53 36.95 16.81 -34.35
C THR A 53 37.94 15.69 -34.08
N VAL A 54 38.10 15.29 -32.82
CA VAL A 54 38.93 14.12 -32.43
C VAL A 54 38.51 12.85 -33.18
N ASN A 55 37.23 12.75 -33.55
CA ASN A 55 36.65 11.58 -34.18
C ASN A 55 36.66 11.62 -35.72
N GLY A 56 37.20 12.69 -36.32
CA GLY A 56 37.29 12.86 -37.77
C GLY A 56 36.84 14.23 -38.27
N THR A 57 36.84 14.38 -39.58
CA THR A 57 36.42 15.59 -40.30
C THR A 57 35.05 15.37 -40.95
N PHE A 58 34.10 16.26 -40.69
CA PHE A 58 32.71 16.11 -41.13
C PHE A 58 32.18 17.39 -41.76
N PHE A 59 31.19 17.26 -42.65
CA PHE A 59 30.35 18.37 -43.05
C PHE A 59 29.42 18.72 -41.89
N GLY A 60 29.67 19.86 -41.24
CA GLY A 60 28.96 20.32 -40.06
C GLY A 60 27.69 21.08 -40.36
N LEU A 61 26.57 20.49 -39.94
CA LEU A 61 25.26 21.10 -39.89
C LEU A 61 25.05 21.67 -38.49
N HIS A 62 25.21 22.98 -38.35
CA HIS A 62 25.05 23.62 -37.05
C HIS A 62 23.56 23.74 -36.69
N ALA A 63 23.15 23.16 -35.57
CA ALA A 63 21.75 23.08 -35.17
C ALA A 63 21.39 24.02 -34.02
N GLU A 64 20.24 24.67 -34.14
CA GLU A 64 19.47 25.21 -33.04
C GLU A 64 18.21 24.37 -32.84
N ILE A 65 17.96 23.95 -31.60
CA ILE A 65 16.85 23.07 -31.26
C ILE A 65 15.93 23.78 -30.30
N ALA A 66 14.63 23.76 -30.58
CA ALA A 66 13.62 24.22 -29.66
C ALA A 66 12.57 23.12 -29.41
N LEU A 67 12.50 22.64 -28.17
CA LEU A 67 11.44 21.73 -27.73
C LEU A 67 10.19 22.57 -27.44
N VAL A 68 9.11 22.33 -28.18
CA VAL A 68 7.87 23.14 -28.10
C VAL A 68 6.82 22.46 -27.22
N SER A 69 6.63 21.15 -27.38
CA SER A 69 5.70 20.38 -26.57
C SER A 69 6.12 18.91 -26.46
N THR A 70 5.92 18.33 -25.28
CA THR A 70 6.08 16.90 -25.03
C THR A 70 4.93 16.43 -24.15
N LYS A 71 3.84 15.98 -24.76
CA LYS A 71 2.65 15.56 -24.01
C LYS A 71 2.70 14.06 -23.75
N PRO A 72 2.82 13.63 -22.48
CA PRO A 72 2.86 12.21 -22.16
C PRO A 72 1.48 11.56 -22.28
N SER A 73 1.43 10.36 -22.84
CA SER A 73 0.22 9.54 -22.93
C SER A 73 0.53 8.05 -22.80
N LYS A 74 0.24 7.43 -21.65
CA LYS A 74 0.48 6.01 -21.35
C LYS A 74 1.84 5.47 -21.86
N SER A 75 1.90 4.89 -23.06
CA SER A 75 3.08 4.29 -23.69
C SER A 75 3.70 5.11 -24.82
N PHE A 76 3.15 6.29 -25.12
CA PHE A 76 3.63 7.19 -26.15
C PHE A 76 3.71 8.63 -25.64
N TYR A 77 4.39 9.48 -26.37
CA TYR A 77 4.32 10.92 -26.13
C TYR A 77 4.22 11.69 -27.45
N ASP A 78 3.48 12.78 -27.43
CA ASP A 78 3.38 13.68 -28.57
C ASP A 78 4.54 14.67 -28.50
N LEU A 79 5.44 14.59 -29.46
CA LEU A 79 6.57 15.49 -29.64
C LEU A 79 6.22 16.60 -30.63
N GLU A 80 6.50 17.83 -30.23
CA GLU A 80 6.62 18.96 -31.13
C GLU A 80 7.97 19.64 -30.91
N MET A 81 8.80 19.65 -31.95
CA MET A 81 10.16 20.18 -31.92
C MET A 81 10.47 20.99 -33.19
N LEU A 82 11.27 22.04 -33.03
CA LEU A 82 11.85 22.79 -34.13
C LEU A 82 13.35 22.49 -34.19
N LEU A 83 13.82 22.06 -35.34
CA LEU A 83 15.22 21.85 -35.67
C LEU A 83 15.60 22.84 -36.76
N ALA A 84 16.46 23.81 -36.45
CA ALA A 84 17.01 24.74 -37.43
C ALA A 84 18.47 24.39 -37.72
N LEU A 85 18.78 24.05 -38.96
CA LEU A 85 20.14 23.73 -39.42
C LEU A 85 20.71 24.90 -40.20
N HIS A 86 21.95 25.26 -39.89
CA HIS A 86 22.66 26.39 -40.45
C HIS A 86 23.91 25.90 -41.21
N TYR A 87 24.01 26.26 -42.48
CA TYR A 87 25.17 26.00 -43.34
C TYR A 87 25.30 27.08 -44.41
N SER A 88 26.44 27.15 -45.08
CA SER A 88 26.74 28.16 -46.10
C SER A 88 26.86 27.55 -47.49
N ASP A 89 26.26 28.20 -48.49
CA ASP A 89 26.44 27.90 -49.91
C ASP A 89 26.87 29.17 -50.65
N GLU A 90 28.17 29.30 -50.92
CA GLU A 90 28.75 30.43 -51.67
C GLU A 90 28.08 30.62 -53.05
N ARG A 91 27.57 29.53 -53.65
CA ARG A 91 26.92 29.56 -54.96
C ARG A 91 25.61 30.33 -54.92
N LEU A 92 25.02 30.56 -53.75
CA LEU A 92 23.77 31.30 -53.57
C LEU A 92 23.97 32.74 -53.09
N ASN A 93 25.20 33.25 -53.14
CA ASN A 93 25.47 34.66 -52.86
C ASN A 93 24.93 35.56 -53.99
N ILE A 94 23.98 36.44 -53.67
CA ILE A 94 23.32 37.43 -54.52
C ILE A 94 23.38 38.76 -53.78
N ARG A 95 24.15 39.71 -54.31
CA ARG A 95 24.41 41.01 -53.64
C ARG A 95 23.27 42.00 -53.81
N GLU A 96 22.44 41.76 -54.82
CA GLU A 96 21.37 42.62 -55.29
C GLU A 96 20.11 42.52 -54.41
N ILE A 97 19.94 41.40 -53.69
CA ILE A 97 18.79 41.16 -52.81
C ILE A 97 19.18 41.46 -51.37
N SER A 98 18.36 42.25 -50.67
CA SER A 98 18.60 42.66 -49.28
C SER A 98 17.63 41.97 -48.33
N GLY A 99 18.14 41.46 -47.22
CA GLY A 99 17.34 40.78 -46.19
C GLY A 99 17.20 39.28 -46.42
N SER A 100 16.77 38.57 -45.38
CA SER A 100 16.53 37.13 -45.46
C SER A 100 15.22 36.85 -46.18
N ILE A 101 15.28 35.90 -47.11
CA ILE A 101 14.13 35.50 -47.93
C ILE A 101 13.75 34.06 -47.62
N ILE A 102 12.45 33.76 -47.70
CA ILE A 102 11.95 32.39 -47.71
C ILE A 102 12.04 31.91 -49.15
N LEU A 103 12.80 30.83 -49.40
CA LEU A 103 12.94 30.28 -50.75
C LEU A 103 11.60 29.70 -51.23
N PRO A 104 11.02 30.23 -52.33
CA PRO A 104 9.82 29.67 -52.95
C PRO A 104 10.05 28.25 -53.48
N GLN A 105 8.97 27.49 -53.62
CA GLN A 105 9.04 26.09 -54.08
C GLN A 105 9.58 25.94 -55.51
N GLU A 106 9.52 26.98 -56.33
CA GLU A 106 10.12 26.98 -57.67
C GLU A 106 11.66 26.96 -57.67
N PHE A 107 12.30 27.38 -56.57
CA PHE A 107 13.75 27.44 -56.43
C PHE A 107 14.21 26.37 -55.43
N THR A 108 14.74 25.27 -55.96
CA THR A 108 15.23 24.15 -55.15
C THR A 108 16.71 24.31 -54.85
N ALA A 109 17.05 24.56 -53.59
CA ALA A 109 18.44 24.53 -53.12
C ALA A 109 18.82 23.10 -52.68
N TRP A 110 20.13 22.83 -52.59
CA TRP A 110 20.59 21.62 -51.90
C TRP A 110 20.11 21.62 -50.45
N THR A 111 19.69 20.47 -49.93
CA THR A 111 19.32 20.29 -48.52
C THR A 111 19.88 18.97 -48.02
N PRO A 112 20.30 18.88 -46.75
CA PRO A 112 20.80 17.62 -46.19
C PRO A 112 19.69 16.58 -46.14
N GLU A 113 20.03 15.32 -46.43
CA GLU A 113 19.13 14.20 -46.24
C GLU A 113 19.12 13.82 -44.75
N ILE A 114 17.91 13.82 -44.16
CA ILE A 114 17.71 13.54 -42.75
C ILE A 114 16.69 12.42 -42.63
N GLN A 115 17.10 11.34 -41.98
CA GLN A 115 16.28 10.18 -41.68
C GLN A 115 15.91 10.19 -40.20
N TYR A 116 14.66 9.88 -39.89
CA TYR A 116 14.12 9.89 -38.53
C TYR A 116 13.73 8.47 -38.14
N GLU A 117 14.14 8.04 -36.96
CA GLU A 117 13.76 6.76 -36.39
C GLU A 117 13.24 6.99 -34.96
N PRO A 118 11.94 6.74 -34.68
CA PRO A 118 10.89 6.29 -35.60
C PRO A 118 10.49 7.34 -36.66
N GLU A 119 9.65 6.97 -37.63
CA GLU A 119 9.19 7.88 -38.69
C GLU A 119 8.40 9.07 -38.10
N ILE A 120 8.78 10.29 -38.49
CA ILE A 120 8.24 11.55 -37.94
C ILE A 120 7.69 12.43 -39.05
N SER A 121 6.46 12.93 -38.85
CA SER A 121 5.91 13.93 -39.77
C SER A 121 6.68 15.24 -39.63
N ASN A 122 7.15 15.76 -40.76
CA ASN A 122 8.00 16.94 -40.80
C ASN A 122 7.44 17.99 -41.78
N THR A 123 7.64 19.26 -41.43
CA THR A 123 7.37 20.39 -42.33
C THR A 123 8.64 21.22 -42.45
N LYS A 124 9.09 21.42 -43.69
CA LYS A 124 10.38 22.02 -44.01
C LYS A 124 10.20 23.43 -44.55
N ARG A 125 11.03 24.37 -44.10
CA ARG A 125 11.13 25.73 -44.64
C ARG A 125 12.59 26.09 -44.79
N LEU A 126 12.90 26.76 -45.89
CA LEU A 126 14.25 27.14 -46.23
C LEU A 126 14.36 28.66 -46.29
N TYR A 127 15.25 29.22 -45.50
CA TYR A 127 15.56 30.64 -45.49
C TYR A 127 16.96 30.84 -46.05
N LEU A 128 17.11 31.80 -46.95
CA LEU A 128 18.39 32.20 -47.52
C LEU A 128 18.68 33.64 -47.10
N ASP A 129 19.88 33.88 -46.61
CA ASP A 129 20.49 35.21 -46.58
C ASP A 129 21.29 35.40 -47.88
N PRO A 130 20.76 36.14 -48.87
CA PRO A 130 21.37 36.25 -50.19
C PRO A 130 22.74 36.93 -50.14
N ARG A 131 22.99 37.84 -49.18
CA ARG A 131 24.25 38.58 -49.12
C ARG A 131 25.43 37.71 -48.70
N THR A 132 25.18 36.76 -47.81
CA THR A 132 26.20 35.88 -47.23
C THR A 132 26.20 34.49 -47.85
N GLY A 133 25.10 34.09 -48.49
CA GLY A 133 24.88 32.70 -48.93
C GLY A 133 24.62 31.75 -47.75
N GLN A 134 24.24 32.27 -46.57
CA GLN A 134 23.86 31.42 -45.45
C GLN A 134 22.46 30.88 -45.64
N ILE A 135 22.31 29.58 -45.40
CA ILE A 135 21.04 28.87 -45.46
C ILE A 135 20.64 28.45 -44.06
N ASN A 136 19.40 28.77 -43.68
CA ASN A 136 18.75 28.25 -42.49
C ASN A 136 17.64 27.30 -42.92
N PHE A 137 17.88 26.00 -42.72
CA PHE A 137 16.92 24.94 -43.00
C PHE A 137 16.15 24.61 -41.72
N ALA A 138 14.91 25.10 -41.64
CA ALA A 138 14.04 24.91 -40.49
C ALA A 138 13.10 23.73 -40.72
N VAL A 139 13.12 22.76 -39.81
CA VAL A 139 12.27 21.58 -39.81
C VAL A 139 11.42 21.59 -38.55
N ARG A 140 10.10 21.65 -38.71
CA ARG A 140 9.15 21.43 -37.62
C ARG A 140 8.73 19.97 -37.62
N LEU A 141 9.10 19.28 -36.56
CA LEU A 141 8.83 17.87 -36.31
C LEU A 141 7.59 17.76 -35.41
N LYS A 142 6.65 16.92 -35.84
CA LYS A 142 5.45 16.61 -35.06
C LYS A 142 5.13 15.13 -35.19
N SER A 143 5.20 14.38 -34.11
CA SER A 143 4.85 12.95 -34.14
C SER A 143 4.46 12.43 -32.76
N SER A 144 3.82 11.26 -32.75
CA SER A 144 3.59 10.49 -31.54
C SER A 144 4.62 9.37 -31.50
N ILE A 145 5.51 9.40 -30.50
CA ILE A 145 6.65 8.49 -30.40
C ILE A 145 6.33 7.45 -29.33
N SER A 146 6.45 6.17 -29.69
CA SER A 146 6.32 5.07 -28.73
C SER A 146 7.53 5.01 -27.83
N CYS A 147 7.30 4.76 -26.55
CA CYS A 147 8.34 4.64 -25.55
C CYS A 147 8.54 3.18 -25.15
N GLU A 148 9.78 2.81 -24.90
CA GLU A 148 10.14 1.52 -24.33
C GLU A 148 9.97 1.56 -22.81
N THR A 149 9.47 0.47 -22.26
CA THR A 149 9.30 0.31 -20.81
C THR A 149 9.43 -1.15 -20.40
N GLN A 150 9.86 -1.38 -19.17
CA GLN A 150 9.85 -2.71 -18.58
C GLN A 150 8.50 -2.98 -17.93
N GLU A 151 7.61 -3.67 -18.63
CA GLU A 151 6.22 -3.88 -18.22
C GLU A 151 6.08 -4.50 -16.81
N TRP A 152 6.99 -5.39 -16.42
CA TRP A 152 7.01 -6.05 -15.11
C TRP A 152 7.15 -5.08 -13.93
N THR A 153 7.73 -3.89 -14.15
CA THR A 153 7.93 -2.87 -13.10
C THR A 153 6.67 -2.04 -12.80
N THR A 154 5.58 -2.23 -13.56
CA THR A 154 4.31 -1.52 -13.37
C THR A 154 3.80 -1.67 -11.93
N PRO A 155 3.46 -0.57 -11.23
CA PRO A 155 3.20 0.80 -11.72
C PRO A 155 4.37 1.79 -11.54
N PHE A 156 5.56 1.31 -11.17
CA PHE A 156 6.73 2.14 -10.92
C PHE A 156 7.58 2.36 -12.17
N ASN A 157 7.05 1.97 -13.33
CA ASN A 157 7.79 1.92 -14.57
C ASN A 157 8.10 3.31 -15.10
N THR A 158 9.37 3.55 -15.40
CA THR A 158 9.82 4.69 -16.19
C THR A 158 9.71 4.35 -17.67
N TYR A 159 9.31 5.33 -18.47
CA TYR A 159 9.27 5.18 -19.93
C TYR A 159 10.45 5.94 -20.51
N TYR A 160 11.19 5.25 -21.38
CA TYR A 160 12.31 5.80 -22.12
C TYR A 160 11.92 5.89 -23.58
N CYS A 161 11.87 7.11 -24.10
CA CYS A 161 11.50 7.39 -25.46
C CYS A 161 12.73 7.92 -26.17
N VAL A 162 13.20 7.19 -27.19
CA VAL A 162 14.40 7.55 -27.94
C VAL A 162 13.98 7.92 -29.36
N THR A 163 14.59 8.97 -29.88
CA THR A 163 14.41 9.39 -31.27
C THR A 163 15.78 9.66 -31.86
N HIS A 164 16.09 8.94 -32.93
CA HIS A 164 17.32 9.10 -33.69
C HIS A 164 17.06 10.01 -34.89
N ILE A 165 17.96 10.98 -35.08
CA ILE A 165 17.99 11.82 -36.27
C ILE A 165 19.31 11.53 -36.96
N ASN A 166 19.23 10.74 -38.03
CA ASN A 166 20.38 10.28 -38.78
C ASN A 166 20.58 11.15 -40.02
N THR A 167 21.85 11.43 -40.33
CA THR A 167 22.30 12.11 -41.54
C THR A 167 23.22 11.18 -42.33
N GLU A 168 23.66 11.58 -43.52
CA GLU A 168 24.70 10.85 -44.25
C GLU A 168 25.97 10.69 -43.39
N PRO A 169 26.77 9.62 -43.56
CA PRO A 169 27.89 9.30 -42.68
C PRO A 169 28.99 10.37 -42.57
N ASP A 170 29.16 11.18 -43.61
CA ASP A 170 30.12 12.27 -43.70
C ASP A 170 29.52 13.63 -43.29
N GLN A 171 28.20 13.68 -43.02
CA GLN A 171 27.48 14.84 -42.50
C GLN A 171 27.17 14.64 -41.02
N ARG A 172 27.29 15.69 -40.21
CA ARG A 172 26.97 15.63 -38.79
C ARG A 172 26.25 16.86 -38.30
N ILE A 173 25.32 16.65 -37.37
CA ILE A 173 24.61 17.71 -36.68
C ILE A 173 25.41 18.11 -35.44
N PHE A 174 25.74 19.40 -35.32
CA PHE A 174 26.45 19.98 -34.18
C PHE A 174 25.54 20.97 -33.46
N VAL A 175 25.17 20.70 -32.21
CA VAL A 175 24.20 21.54 -31.50
C VAL A 175 24.89 22.78 -30.96
N ARG A 176 24.42 23.95 -31.40
CA ARG A 176 24.89 25.24 -30.88
C ARG A 176 24.04 25.74 -29.73
N LEU A 177 22.73 25.52 -29.83
CA LEU A 177 21.78 26.06 -28.87
C LEU A 177 20.58 25.12 -28.70
N THR A 178 20.23 24.87 -27.44
CA THR A 178 19.01 24.17 -27.04
C THR A 178 18.11 25.11 -26.27
N ARG A 179 16.86 25.26 -26.71
CA ARG A 179 15.82 26.02 -26.03
C ARG A 179 14.70 25.08 -25.62
N ASP A 180 14.31 25.15 -24.35
CA ASP A 180 13.10 24.49 -23.88
C ASP A 180 11.98 25.54 -23.82
N LEU A 181 11.01 25.42 -24.73
CA LEU A 181 9.84 26.31 -24.83
C LEU A 181 8.59 25.65 -24.24
N ARG A 182 8.72 24.46 -23.65
CA ARG A 182 7.60 23.74 -23.04
C ARG A 182 7.13 24.45 -21.77
N PRO A 183 5.84 24.33 -21.41
CA PRO A 183 5.36 24.82 -20.13
C PRO A 183 5.95 24.00 -18.97
N ASP A 184 6.13 24.62 -17.80
CA ASP A 184 6.70 23.98 -16.60
C ASP A 184 5.96 22.69 -16.18
N SER A 185 4.66 22.60 -16.48
CA SER A 185 3.83 21.43 -16.23
C SER A 185 4.22 20.22 -17.09
N GLU A 186 4.75 20.42 -18.30
CA GLU A 186 5.27 19.38 -19.17
C GLU A 186 6.72 19.03 -18.78
N VAL A 187 7.55 20.04 -18.48
CA VAL A 187 8.95 19.84 -18.06
C VAL A 187 9.05 19.00 -16.79
N SER A 188 8.15 19.22 -15.82
CA SER A 188 8.10 18.43 -14.57
C SER A 188 7.68 16.97 -14.75
N LYS A 189 7.00 16.64 -15.85
CA LYS A 189 6.53 15.29 -16.18
C LYS A 189 7.48 14.53 -17.09
N MET A 190 8.25 15.24 -17.92
CA MET A 190 9.10 14.64 -18.94
C MET A 190 10.44 15.36 -19.05
N TYR A 191 11.50 14.64 -18.70
CA TYR A 191 12.88 15.11 -18.82
C TYR A 191 13.44 14.68 -20.17
N CYS A 192 13.98 15.60 -20.96
CA CYS A 192 14.58 15.29 -22.26
C CYS A 192 16.05 15.70 -22.28
N HIS A 193 16.88 14.85 -22.87
CA HIS A 193 18.30 15.04 -23.09
C HIS A 193 18.63 14.84 -24.56
N ILE A 194 19.60 15.60 -25.06
CA ILE A 194 20.05 15.55 -26.45
C ILE A 194 21.51 15.15 -26.43
N ASP A 195 21.84 14.08 -27.14
CA ASP A 195 23.20 13.62 -27.37
C ASP A 195 23.56 13.79 -28.84
N GLU A 196 24.80 14.22 -29.09
CA GLU A 196 25.32 14.50 -30.44
C GLU A 196 26.15 13.35 -31.03
N TRP A 197 26.54 12.37 -30.20
CA TRP A 197 27.47 11.30 -30.57
C TRP A 197 27.01 9.92 -30.07
N PRO A 198 27.10 8.84 -30.87
CA PRO A 198 27.66 8.71 -32.23
C PRO A 198 26.77 9.25 -33.36
N GLY A 199 25.51 9.55 -33.06
CA GLY A 199 24.56 10.25 -33.93
C GLY A 199 23.68 11.15 -33.06
N PHE A 200 22.84 11.97 -33.70
CA PHE A 200 21.94 12.84 -32.95
C PHE A 200 20.79 12.03 -32.34
N THR A 201 20.69 12.01 -31.01
CA THR A 201 19.63 11.29 -30.31
C THR A 201 18.94 12.16 -29.27
N LEU A 202 17.61 12.23 -29.36
CA LEU A 202 16.74 12.83 -28.35
C LEU A 202 16.23 11.72 -27.44
N THR A 203 16.69 11.72 -26.19
CA THR A 203 16.28 10.76 -25.17
C THR A 203 15.38 11.46 -24.17
N CYS A 204 14.10 11.09 -24.12
CA CYS A 204 13.15 11.62 -23.16
C CYS A 204 12.71 10.54 -22.15
N LYS A 205 12.76 10.89 -20.87
CA LYS A 205 12.33 10.08 -19.73
C LYS A 205 11.03 10.63 -19.16
N MET A 206 9.98 9.81 -19.16
CA MET A 206 8.71 10.15 -18.54
C MET A 206 8.71 9.76 -17.05
N LYS A 207 8.22 10.66 -16.21
CA LYS A 207 8.08 10.43 -14.77
C LYS A 207 6.85 9.58 -14.49
N ALA A 208 7.05 8.49 -13.74
CA ALA A 208 5.96 7.63 -13.28
C ALA A 208 5.12 8.32 -12.20
N GLU A 209 3.79 8.32 -12.34
CA GLU A 209 2.84 8.86 -11.34
C GLU A 209 2.40 7.77 -10.33
N TRP A 210 3.37 7.09 -9.70
CA TRP A 210 3.09 5.96 -8.80
C TRP A 210 2.40 6.35 -7.48
N LEU A 211 2.51 7.61 -7.05
CA LEU A 211 1.88 8.11 -5.82
C LEU A 211 0.36 7.95 -5.84
N ALA A 212 -0.28 8.23 -6.99
CA ALA A 212 -1.72 8.06 -7.14
C ALA A 212 -2.13 6.58 -6.99
N VAL A 213 -1.31 5.66 -7.50
CA VAL A 213 -1.55 4.22 -7.39
C VAL A 213 -1.37 3.73 -5.96
N ILE A 214 -0.39 4.26 -5.21
CA ILE A 214 -0.23 3.96 -3.79
C ILE A 214 -1.47 4.36 -3.00
N ALA A 215 -1.95 5.60 -3.19
CA ALA A 215 -3.12 6.11 -2.48
C ALA A 215 -4.40 5.35 -2.85
N ARG A 216 -4.57 4.99 -4.12
CA ARG A 216 -5.78 4.33 -4.64
C ARG A 216 -5.84 2.83 -4.37
N SER A 217 -4.70 2.12 -4.35
CA SER A 217 -4.67 0.65 -4.36
C SER A 217 -3.85 0.05 -3.22
N TYR A 218 -2.59 0.44 -3.06
CA TYR A 218 -1.71 -0.17 -2.06
C TYR A 218 -2.14 0.16 -0.62
N PHE A 219 -2.44 1.43 -0.34
CA PHE A 219 -2.85 1.84 0.99
C PHE A 219 -4.19 1.22 1.43
N PRO A 220 -5.26 1.22 0.59
CA PRO A 220 -6.50 0.52 0.93
C PRO A 220 -6.32 -0.99 1.14
N SER A 221 -5.54 -1.69 0.31
CA SER A 221 -5.30 -3.13 0.49
C SER A 221 -4.55 -3.45 1.78
N PHE A 222 -3.58 -2.63 2.17
CA PHE A 222 -2.92 -2.72 3.47
C PHE A 222 -3.90 -2.52 4.64
N LEU A 223 -4.78 -1.52 4.55
CA LEU A 223 -5.82 -1.29 5.56
C LEU A 223 -6.81 -2.46 5.66
N VAL A 224 -7.17 -3.07 4.53
CA VAL A 224 -8.00 -4.28 4.52
C VAL A 224 -7.30 -5.41 5.28
N PHE A 225 -6.02 -5.67 5.01
CA PHE A 225 -5.26 -6.67 5.77
C PHE A 225 -5.21 -6.34 7.28
N ALA A 226 -4.89 -5.09 7.63
CA ALA A 226 -4.84 -4.67 9.03
C ALA A 226 -6.19 -4.84 9.75
N THR A 227 -7.30 -4.46 9.11
CA THR A 227 -8.65 -4.62 9.68
C THR A 227 -9.03 -6.09 9.88
N VAL A 228 -8.66 -6.97 8.94
CA VAL A 228 -8.85 -8.42 9.08
C VAL A 228 -8.04 -8.98 10.25
N VAL A 229 -6.78 -8.54 10.42
CA VAL A 229 -5.96 -8.92 11.58
C VAL A 229 -6.57 -8.39 12.88
N PHE A 230 -6.97 -7.12 12.97
CA PHE A 230 -7.62 -6.57 14.18
C PHE A 230 -8.96 -7.25 14.49
N SER A 231 -9.67 -7.73 13.48
CA SER A 231 -10.91 -8.48 13.69
C SER A 231 -10.71 -9.78 14.48
N GLN A 232 -9.48 -10.30 14.53
CA GLN A 232 -9.13 -11.52 15.24
C GLN A 232 -9.38 -11.46 16.75
N TRP A 233 -9.50 -10.25 17.32
CA TRP A 233 -9.89 -10.03 18.71
C TRP A 233 -11.41 -9.97 18.93
N LYS A 234 -12.22 -10.08 17.88
CA LYS A 234 -13.68 -10.04 17.95
C LYS A 234 -14.29 -11.45 17.97
N ARG A 235 -15.62 -11.51 17.86
CA ARG A 235 -16.39 -12.77 17.79
C ARG A 235 -16.08 -13.53 16.50
N ARG A 236 -16.07 -14.87 16.55
CA ARG A 236 -15.88 -15.75 15.38
C ARG A 236 -16.72 -15.38 14.16
N LYS A 237 -18.01 -15.06 14.35
CA LYS A 237 -18.90 -14.62 13.25
C LYS A 237 -18.38 -13.37 12.54
N VAL A 238 -17.84 -12.42 13.31
CA VAL A 238 -17.28 -11.17 12.78
C VAL A 238 -15.94 -11.40 12.08
N GLN A 239 -15.09 -12.28 12.63
CA GLN A 239 -13.81 -12.67 12.03
C GLN A 239 -13.99 -13.22 10.61
N ILE A 240 -14.83 -14.25 10.46
CA ILE A 240 -15.04 -14.93 9.17
C ILE A 240 -15.65 -13.96 8.14
N VAL A 241 -16.65 -13.16 8.55
CA VAL A 241 -17.29 -12.18 7.65
C VAL A 241 -16.29 -11.12 7.19
N LEU A 242 -15.45 -10.60 8.09
CA LEU A 242 -14.44 -9.61 7.72
C LEU A 242 -13.31 -10.20 6.88
N ALA A 243 -12.87 -11.44 7.15
CA ALA A 243 -11.87 -12.11 6.33
C ALA A 243 -12.36 -12.37 4.90
N LEU A 244 -13.59 -12.91 4.75
CA LEU A 244 -14.21 -13.10 3.42
C LEU A 244 -14.44 -11.77 2.70
N GLY A 245 -14.97 -10.76 3.41
CA GLY A 245 -15.16 -9.43 2.85
C GLY A 245 -13.84 -8.79 2.41
N GLY A 246 -12.77 -8.97 3.19
CA GLY A 246 -11.43 -8.51 2.85
C GLY A 246 -10.88 -9.16 1.58
N ILE A 247 -11.06 -10.48 1.43
CA ILE A 247 -10.67 -11.21 0.21
C ILE A 247 -11.40 -10.66 -1.01
N VAL A 248 -12.73 -10.48 -0.91
CA VAL A 248 -13.53 -9.90 -2.00
C VAL A 248 -13.07 -8.48 -2.33
N CYS A 249 -12.81 -7.63 -1.33
CA CYS A 249 -12.29 -6.28 -1.53
C CYS A 249 -10.95 -6.27 -2.27
N VAL A 250 -10.02 -7.16 -1.91
CA VAL A 250 -8.71 -7.27 -2.60
C VAL A 250 -8.88 -7.72 -4.05
N LEU A 251 -9.77 -8.68 -4.32
CA LEU A 251 -10.09 -9.11 -5.69
C LEU A 251 -10.73 -7.99 -6.52
N LEU A 252 -11.63 -7.21 -5.92
CA LEU A 252 -12.23 -6.04 -6.59
C LEU A 252 -11.19 -4.96 -6.89
N LEU A 253 -10.27 -4.68 -5.95
CA LEU A 253 -9.18 -3.73 -6.16
C LEU A 253 -8.25 -4.18 -7.29
N GLN A 254 -7.95 -5.47 -7.38
CA GLN A 254 -7.16 -6.03 -8.48
C GLN A 254 -7.87 -5.87 -9.84
N ASN A 255 -9.19 -6.07 -9.88
CA ASN A 255 -9.98 -5.97 -11.12
C ASN A 255 -10.12 -4.53 -11.66
N THR A 256 -9.74 -3.50 -10.89
CA THR A 256 -9.71 -2.11 -11.39
C THR A 256 -8.52 -1.83 -12.32
N ARG A 257 -7.60 -2.78 -12.44
CA ARG A 257 -6.40 -2.67 -13.27
C ARG A 257 -6.71 -3.03 -14.74
N PRO A 258 -6.13 -2.34 -15.73
CA PRO A 258 -6.15 -2.79 -17.12
C PRO A 258 -5.50 -4.18 -17.26
N ALA A 259 -6.07 -5.05 -18.09
CA ALA A 259 -5.47 -6.34 -18.42
C ALA A 259 -4.07 -6.14 -19.02
N SER A 260 -3.10 -6.92 -18.55
CA SER A 260 -1.75 -6.99 -19.10
C SER A 260 -1.32 -8.44 -19.21
N ASP A 261 -0.56 -8.77 -20.25
CA ASP A 261 -0.14 -10.15 -20.52
C ASP A 261 1.04 -10.59 -19.63
N THR A 262 1.78 -9.63 -19.06
CA THR A 262 2.91 -9.89 -18.16
C THR A 262 2.53 -9.79 -16.69
N PHE A 263 3.16 -10.62 -15.85
CA PHE A 263 3.10 -10.49 -14.39
C PHE A 263 3.91 -9.28 -13.92
N THR A 264 3.30 -8.41 -13.11
CA THR A 264 3.98 -7.17 -12.66
C THR A 264 4.07 -7.06 -11.13
N LEU A 265 4.82 -6.06 -10.66
CA LEU A 265 4.93 -5.76 -9.23
C LEU A 265 3.58 -5.47 -8.58
N TYR A 266 2.68 -4.81 -9.31
CA TYR A 266 1.30 -4.65 -8.85
C TYR A 266 0.65 -6.01 -8.56
N ASP A 267 0.78 -7.01 -9.43
CA ASP A 267 0.21 -8.35 -9.20
C ASP A 267 0.86 -9.06 -8.01
N LEU A 268 2.19 -8.94 -7.88
CA LEU A 268 2.92 -9.52 -6.76
C LEU A 268 2.40 -9.01 -5.41
N TRP A 269 2.08 -7.72 -5.31
CA TRP A 269 1.47 -7.14 -4.12
C TRP A 269 0.10 -7.72 -3.81
N PHE A 270 -0.78 -7.78 -4.81
CA PHE A 270 -2.14 -8.29 -4.63
C PHE A 270 -2.17 -9.79 -4.35
N VAL A 271 -1.32 -10.59 -5.00
CA VAL A 271 -1.15 -12.02 -4.72
C VAL A 271 -0.62 -12.24 -3.31
N GLY A 272 0.40 -11.48 -2.89
CA GLY A 272 0.95 -11.57 -1.55
C GLY A 272 -0.08 -11.23 -0.47
N THR A 273 -0.82 -10.14 -0.63
CA THR A 273 -1.91 -9.75 0.29
C THR A 273 -3.04 -10.78 0.33
N PHE A 274 -3.45 -11.30 -0.83
CA PHE A 274 -4.46 -12.34 -0.96
C PHE A 274 -4.07 -13.65 -0.25
N LEU A 275 -2.85 -14.14 -0.44
CA LEU A 275 -2.36 -15.35 0.23
C LEU A 275 -2.34 -15.21 1.76
N HIS A 276 -1.95 -14.04 2.27
CA HIS A 276 -1.97 -13.79 3.71
C HIS A 276 -3.40 -13.70 4.25
N LEU A 277 -4.35 -13.12 3.51
CA LEU A 277 -5.77 -13.10 3.89
C LEU A 277 -6.38 -14.50 3.93
N ILE A 278 -6.08 -15.34 2.93
CA ILE A 278 -6.47 -16.76 2.95
C ILE A 278 -5.88 -17.47 4.16
N SER A 279 -4.60 -17.21 4.46
CA SER A 279 -3.94 -17.83 5.62
C SER A 279 -4.62 -17.45 6.94
N VAL A 280 -5.06 -16.20 7.09
CA VAL A 280 -5.85 -15.77 8.26
C VAL A 280 -7.21 -16.49 8.30
N LEU A 281 -7.91 -16.59 7.17
CA LEU A 281 -9.17 -17.32 7.08
C LEU A 281 -9.00 -18.80 7.45
N LEU A 282 -7.93 -19.46 6.98
CA LEU A 282 -7.63 -20.84 7.33
C LEU A 282 -7.42 -21.02 8.83
N ILE A 283 -6.69 -20.11 9.48
CA ILE A 283 -6.57 -20.11 10.96
C ILE A 283 -7.93 -19.96 11.63
N ASP A 284 -8.81 -19.09 11.11
CA ASP A 284 -10.15 -18.89 11.66
C ASP A 284 -11.07 -20.11 11.54
N LEU A 285 -10.86 -20.92 10.51
CA LEU A 285 -11.58 -22.16 10.30
C LEU A 285 -11.03 -23.30 11.18
N ILE A 286 -9.70 -23.42 11.30
CA ILE A 286 -9.03 -24.50 12.04
C ILE A 286 -9.06 -24.28 13.55
N LEU A 287 -8.83 -23.05 14.02
CA LEU A 287 -8.71 -22.73 15.45
C LEU A 287 -9.91 -21.89 15.93
N PRO A 288 -11.01 -22.53 16.39
CA PRO A 288 -12.15 -21.80 16.92
C PRO A 288 -11.76 -20.98 18.15
N THR A 289 -12.17 -19.71 18.19
CA THR A 289 -12.00 -18.87 19.38
C THR A 289 -12.81 -19.42 20.54
N ARG A 290 -12.13 -19.87 21.60
CA ARG A 290 -12.75 -20.31 22.85
C ARG A 290 -13.33 -19.10 23.60
N ARG A 291 -14.53 -19.25 24.18
CA ARG A 291 -15.12 -18.22 25.07
C ARG A 291 -14.56 -18.45 26.47
N ILE A 292 -13.95 -17.42 27.07
CA ILE A 292 -13.59 -17.45 28.49
C ILE A 292 -14.69 -16.67 29.23
N VAL A 293 -15.54 -17.38 29.97
CA VAL A 293 -16.54 -16.73 30.83
C VAL A 293 -15.89 -16.47 32.17
N LYS A 294 -15.61 -15.20 32.51
CA LYS A 294 -15.21 -14.83 33.87
C LYS A 294 -16.47 -14.47 34.65
N THR A 295 -16.84 -15.29 35.63
CA THR A 295 -17.93 -14.96 36.57
C THR A 295 -17.32 -14.34 37.82
N THR A 296 -17.59 -13.05 38.06
CA THR A 296 -17.25 -12.40 39.32
C THR A 296 -18.46 -12.43 40.24
N TYR A 297 -18.26 -12.89 41.47
CA TYR A 297 -19.28 -12.86 42.53
C TYR A 297 -19.01 -11.65 43.41
N SER A 298 -19.99 -10.74 43.54
CA SER A 298 -19.95 -9.64 44.51
C SER A 298 -20.74 -10.06 45.74
N THR A 299 -20.09 -10.14 46.91
CA THR A 299 -20.79 -10.32 48.19
C THR A 299 -21.12 -8.95 48.76
N GLU A 300 -22.39 -8.54 48.67
CA GLU A 300 -22.91 -7.39 49.40
C GLU A 300 -23.11 -7.77 50.88
N LYS A 301 -22.53 -7.01 51.83
CA LYS A 301 -22.77 -7.23 53.26
C LYS A 301 -24.21 -6.78 53.58
N VAL A 302 -24.99 -7.68 54.18
CA VAL A 302 -26.24 -7.30 54.86
C VAL A 302 -25.85 -6.70 56.21
N ASP A 303 -25.96 -5.38 56.34
CA ASP A 303 -25.73 -4.69 57.60
C ASP A 303 -26.80 -5.08 58.64
N SER A 304 -26.45 -6.01 59.53
CA SER A 304 -27.16 -6.22 60.80
C SER A 304 -26.35 -5.59 61.91
N GLN A 305 -26.55 -4.29 62.10
CA GLN A 305 -25.92 -3.50 63.15
C GLN A 305 -26.61 -3.80 64.49
N LYS A 306 -26.03 -4.68 65.31
CA LYS A 306 -26.28 -4.71 66.76
C LYS A 306 -25.06 -5.24 67.53
N THR A 307 -24.21 -4.27 67.90
CA THR A 307 -23.43 -4.20 69.15
C THR A 307 -22.93 -5.52 69.77
N LEU A 308 -21.63 -5.79 69.64
CA LEU A 308 -20.82 -6.18 70.79
C LEU A 308 -19.33 -5.87 70.55
N ASN A 309 -18.79 -4.96 71.35
CA ASN A 309 -17.36 -4.65 71.46
C ASN A 309 -16.58 -5.91 71.90
N ARG A 310 -15.67 -6.42 71.06
CA ARG A 310 -14.55 -7.25 71.52
C ARG A 310 -13.39 -7.19 70.53
N ASN A 311 -12.18 -7.04 71.09
CA ASN A 311 -10.87 -6.90 70.44
C ASN A 311 -10.62 -7.88 69.28
N PRO A 312 -9.78 -7.51 68.29
CA PRO A 312 -9.56 -8.29 67.09
C PRO A 312 -8.78 -9.56 67.43
N SER A 313 -9.45 -10.71 67.33
CA SER A 313 -8.78 -12.01 67.30
C SER A 313 -8.90 -12.60 65.90
N LYS A 314 -7.74 -12.76 65.28
CA LYS A 314 -7.34 -13.74 64.26
C LYS A 314 -8.41 -14.25 63.28
N GLY A 315 -8.24 -13.84 62.02
CA GLY A 315 -8.41 -14.61 60.78
C GLY A 315 -9.67 -15.47 60.64
N THR A 316 -10.62 -15.03 59.81
CA THR A 316 -11.65 -15.90 59.25
C THR A 316 -11.04 -16.76 58.15
N LEU A 317 -10.97 -18.07 58.36
CA LEU A 317 -10.66 -19.03 57.30
C LEU A 317 -11.91 -19.23 56.45
N VAL A 318 -11.82 -18.86 55.17
CA VAL A 318 -12.82 -19.20 54.15
C VAL A 318 -12.25 -20.38 53.37
N ALA A 319 -12.79 -21.57 53.57
CA ALA A 319 -12.45 -22.73 52.76
C ALA A 319 -13.46 -22.83 51.60
N ALA A 320 -12.98 -22.71 50.36
CA ALA A 320 -13.76 -23.02 49.18
C ALA A 320 -13.37 -24.43 48.71
N TYR A 321 -14.35 -25.32 48.57
CA TYR A 321 -14.14 -26.67 48.06
C TYR A 321 -14.65 -26.76 46.63
N THR A 322 -13.92 -27.45 45.77
CA THR A 322 -14.43 -27.88 44.46
C THR A 322 -14.79 -29.36 44.59
N THR A 323 -16.03 -29.72 44.29
CA THR A 323 -16.47 -31.11 44.25
C THR A 323 -16.81 -31.50 42.82
N THR A 324 -16.52 -32.74 42.45
CA THR A 324 -17.03 -33.29 41.18
C THR A 324 -18.41 -33.90 41.42
N THR A 325 -19.26 -33.91 40.39
CA THR A 325 -20.66 -34.36 40.47
C THR A 325 -20.85 -35.79 40.98
N LYS A 326 -19.82 -36.65 40.91
CA LYS A 326 -19.87 -38.01 41.47
C LYS A 326 -19.79 -38.07 43.00
N ASP A 327 -19.27 -37.04 43.67
CA ASP A 327 -19.10 -37.02 45.13
C ASP A 327 -20.23 -36.29 45.88
N ALA A 328 -21.07 -35.53 45.18
CA ALA A 328 -22.14 -34.74 45.79
C ALA A 328 -23.31 -35.58 46.33
N GLN A 329 -23.46 -36.85 45.92
CA GLN A 329 -24.56 -37.72 46.34
C GLN A 329 -24.28 -38.56 47.60
N ARG A 330 -23.11 -38.43 48.25
CA ARG A 330 -22.82 -39.10 49.53
C ARG A 330 -22.48 -38.10 50.64
N LEU A 331 -23.45 -37.30 51.05
CA LEU A 331 -23.41 -36.61 52.34
C LEU A 331 -23.75 -37.59 53.48
N TYR A 332 -22.78 -38.44 53.85
CA TYR A 332 -22.67 -39.01 55.19
C TYR A 332 -21.19 -38.95 55.59
N ARG A 333 -20.92 -38.32 56.74
CA ARG A 333 -19.60 -38.09 57.36
C ARG A 333 -18.57 -39.20 57.03
N PRO A 334 -17.42 -38.91 56.42
CA PRO A 334 -16.33 -39.87 56.38
C PRO A 334 -15.59 -39.90 57.73
N PRO A 335 -15.09 -41.07 58.17
CA PRO A 335 -14.24 -41.18 59.35
C PRO A 335 -12.86 -40.59 59.08
N ILE A 336 -12.23 -40.12 60.16
CA ILE A 336 -10.92 -39.48 60.17
C ILE A 336 -9.86 -40.47 59.64
N GLY A 337 -9.30 -40.21 58.45
CA GLY A 337 -8.11 -40.91 57.97
C GLY A 337 -8.03 -41.23 56.48
N SER A 338 -8.13 -40.23 55.58
CA SER A 338 -7.64 -40.36 54.19
C SER A 338 -7.35 -38.98 53.60
N ARG A 339 -6.07 -38.62 53.48
CA ARG A 339 -5.61 -37.35 52.88
C ARG A 339 -5.15 -37.58 51.44
N SER A 340 -5.87 -37.02 50.48
CA SER A 340 -5.29 -36.41 49.29
C SER A 340 -6.20 -35.27 48.83
N TRP A 341 -6.02 -34.09 49.41
CA TRP A 341 -6.67 -32.86 48.98
C TRP A 341 -5.59 -31.86 48.61
N GLU A 342 -5.63 -31.31 47.40
CA GLU A 342 -4.79 -30.17 47.01
C GLU A 342 -5.33 -28.91 47.65
N GLU A 343 -4.71 -28.51 48.75
CA GLU A 343 -4.99 -27.29 49.48
C GLU A 343 -4.28 -26.12 48.78
N ARG A 344 -4.99 -25.32 47.97
CA ARG A 344 -4.44 -24.04 47.49
C ARG A 344 -4.76 -22.95 48.50
N ILE A 345 -3.81 -22.73 49.42
CA ILE A 345 -3.85 -21.66 50.41
C ILE A 345 -3.45 -20.34 49.73
N GLY A 346 -4.39 -19.41 49.57
CA GLY A 346 -4.09 -18.02 49.24
C GLY A 346 -3.94 -17.19 50.51
N PHE A 347 -2.88 -16.39 50.62
CA PHE A 347 -2.72 -15.40 51.69
C PHE A 347 -3.55 -14.14 51.38
N ILE A 348 -4.30 -13.66 52.36
CA ILE A 348 -5.07 -12.41 52.31
C ILE A 348 -4.17 -11.28 52.83
N ASP A 349 -3.84 -10.32 51.96
CA ASP A 349 -3.17 -9.09 52.38
C ASP A 349 -4.23 -8.05 52.81
N GLN A 350 -4.12 -7.55 54.04
CA GLN A 350 -5.24 -6.98 54.78
C GLN A 350 -5.42 -5.46 54.62
N ASN A 351 -5.02 -4.88 53.48
CA ASN A 351 -4.88 -3.42 53.35
C ASN A 351 -5.71 -2.71 52.27
N ARG A 352 -6.82 -3.29 51.78
CA ARG A 352 -7.84 -2.51 51.04
C ARG A 352 -9.28 -2.81 51.46
N VAL A 353 -9.97 -1.71 51.72
CA VAL A 353 -11.34 -1.58 52.19
C VAL A 353 -12.34 -1.98 51.09
N ASN A 354 -13.24 -2.90 51.45
CA ASN A 354 -14.62 -3.10 50.96
C ASN A 354 -14.89 -3.63 49.52
N SER A 355 -14.15 -4.62 49.03
CA SER A 355 -14.70 -5.58 48.05
C SER A 355 -13.86 -6.85 48.02
N PHE A 356 -14.47 -8.03 48.15
CA PHE A 356 -13.79 -9.31 47.94
C PHE A 356 -14.06 -9.76 46.50
N GLU A 357 -13.06 -9.65 45.64
CA GLU A 357 -13.12 -10.15 44.26
C GLU A 357 -12.46 -11.53 44.24
N TYR A 358 -13.27 -12.58 44.02
CA TYR A 358 -12.75 -13.93 43.82
C TYR A 358 -12.54 -14.14 42.33
N GLU A 359 -11.29 -14.31 41.91
CA GLU A 359 -10.95 -14.63 40.52
C GLU A 359 -10.93 -16.16 40.33
N LEU A 360 -12.08 -16.73 39.97
CA LEU A 360 -12.15 -18.11 39.47
C LEU A 360 -12.06 -18.06 37.94
N ALA A 361 -10.85 -18.31 37.43
CA ALA A 361 -10.68 -18.68 36.03
C ALA A 361 -11.15 -20.13 35.86
N GLU A 362 -12.36 -20.32 35.34
CA GLU A 362 -12.73 -21.62 34.75
C GLU A 362 -11.90 -21.78 33.46
N GLU A 363 -10.71 -22.35 33.60
CA GLU A 363 -10.02 -22.97 32.47
C GLU A 363 -10.79 -24.23 32.11
N GLU A 364 -11.65 -24.13 31.11
CA GLU A 364 -12.18 -25.29 30.40
C GLU A 364 -11.02 -25.90 29.59
N ASN A 365 -10.17 -26.67 30.29
CA ASN A 365 -9.22 -27.58 29.67
C ASN A 365 -10.00 -28.73 29.06
N VAL A 366 -10.58 -28.48 27.89
CA VAL A 366 -10.77 -29.54 26.89
C VAL A 366 -9.40 -29.68 26.22
N GLU A 367 -8.56 -30.51 26.84
CA GLU A 367 -7.59 -31.31 26.10
C GLU A 367 -8.41 -32.34 25.32
N ASP A 368 -8.11 -32.46 24.03
CA ASP A 368 -8.85 -33.28 23.08
C ASP A 368 -8.58 -34.78 23.36
N GLU A 369 -9.66 -35.59 23.29
CA GLU A 369 -9.71 -37.08 23.21
C GLU A 369 -9.30 -37.86 24.48
N GLU A 370 -10.10 -38.70 25.15
CA GLU A 370 -11.45 -39.25 25.02
C GLU A 370 -11.96 -39.34 26.47
N ASP A 371 -13.11 -38.73 26.82
CA ASP A 371 -13.99 -39.21 27.90
C ASP A 371 -15.19 -38.27 28.06
N GLU A 372 -16.34 -38.89 28.29
CA GLU A 372 -17.68 -38.32 28.31
C GLU A 372 -17.83 -37.06 29.17
N GLU A 373 -18.52 -36.07 28.58
CA GLU A 373 -19.51 -35.18 29.18
C GLU A 373 -19.47 -35.02 30.72
N ASN A 374 -18.41 -34.39 31.25
CA ASN A 374 -18.37 -33.98 32.65
C ASN A 374 -18.62 -32.47 32.76
N MET A 375 -19.90 -32.10 32.81
CA MET A 375 -20.29 -30.76 33.27
C MET A 375 -19.78 -30.56 34.70
N ARG A 376 -18.72 -29.76 34.86
CA ARG A 376 -18.22 -29.31 36.15
C ARG A 376 -19.15 -28.21 36.67
N THR A 377 -20.13 -28.57 37.49
CA THR A 377 -20.93 -27.60 38.26
C THR A 377 -20.25 -27.31 39.58
N THR A 378 -19.64 -26.12 39.70
CA THR A 378 -18.97 -25.67 40.92
C THR A 378 -20.01 -25.15 41.92
N TYR A 379 -20.23 -25.87 43.03
CA TYR A 379 -21.04 -25.39 44.15
C TYR A 379 -20.13 -24.78 45.23
N VAL A 380 -20.37 -23.53 45.62
CA VAL A 380 -19.65 -22.88 46.73
C VAL A 380 -20.54 -22.93 47.97
N HIS A 381 -20.20 -23.79 48.93
CA HIS A 381 -20.82 -23.81 50.26
C HIS A 381 -19.92 -23.02 51.22
N VAL A 382 -20.44 -21.93 51.79
CA VAL A 382 -19.72 -21.12 52.79
C VAL A 382 -20.20 -21.56 54.17
N GLU A 383 -19.34 -22.19 54.96
CA GLU A 383 -19.57 -22.44 56.39
C GLU A 383 -18.66 -21.54 57.24
N THR A 384 -19.26 -20.80 58.16
CA THR A 384 -18.53 -20.06 59.20
C THR A 384 -18.41 -20.95 60.44
N VAL A 385 -17.22 -21.47 60.72
CA VAL A 385 -16.96 -22.27 61.93
C VAL A 385 -16.44 -21.35 63.04
N PRO A 386 -17.07 -21.28 64.22
CA PRO A 386 -16.52 -20.56 65.37
C PRO A 386 -15.34 -21.34 65.98
N ALA A 387 -14.21 -20.66 66.19
CA ALA A 387 -13.00 -21.24 66.75
C ALA A 387 -13.19 -21.59 68.25
N THR A 388 -13.14 -22.87 68.60
CA THR A 388 -12.99 -23.32 70.00
C THR A 388 -11.53 -23.19 70.46
N PRO A 389 -11.26 -22.72 71.69
CA PRO A 389 -9.89 -22.54 72.18
C PRO A 389 -9.22 -23.87 72.57
N ALA A 390 -7.98 -24.04 72.13
CA ALA A 390 -7.13 -25.21 72.35
C ALA A 390 -6.66 -25.33 73.82
N THR A 391 -6.85 -26.50 74.43
CA THR A 391 -6.20 -26.92 75.68
C THR A 391 -4.94 -27.73 75.39
N ARG A 392 -3.88 -27.45 76.17
CA ARG A 392 -2.51 -28.03 76.11
C ARG A 392 -2.46 -29.55 76.36
N PRO A 393 -1.40 -30.25 75.89
CA PRO A 393 -1.22 -31.69 76.09
C PRO A 393 -0.55 -32.01 77.44
N ARG A 394 -0.92 -33.15 78.05
CA ARG A 394 -0.15 -33.84 79.10
C ARG A 394 0.09 -35.29 78.67
N ASN A 395 1.31 -35.75 78.88
CA ASN A 395 1.82 -37.06 78.49
C ASN A 395 1.61 -38.15 79.57
N PHE A 396 1.76 -39.40 79.11
CA PHE A 396 2.20 -40.63 79.78
C PHE A 396 1.17 -41.62 80.39
N SER A 397 0.96 -42.69 79.60
CA SER A 397 1.16 -44.13 79.89
C SER A 397 0.21 -45.01 80.73
N THR A 398 -0.07 -46.15 80.10
CA THR A 398 -0.12 -47.57 80.56
C THR A 398 -1.41 -48.22 81.09
N MET A 399 -1.73 -49.31 80.39
CA MET A 399 -2.25 -50.63 80.82
C MET A 399 -3.74 -50.87 81.13
N SER A 400 -4.30 -51.75 80.28
CA SER A 400 -4.98 -53.02 80.61
C SER A 400 -6.48 -53.08 80.96
N THR A 401 -7.11 -54.01 80.22
CA THR A 401 -8.17 -54.98 80.59
C THR A 401 -9.65 -54.57 80.72
N SER A 402 -10.43 -55.09 79.74
CA SER A 402 -11.68 -55.88 79.83
C SER A 402 -12.79 -55.52 80.86
N TYR A 403 -14.02 -55.31 80.38
CA TYR A 403 -15.20 -56.21 80.49
C TYR A 403 -16.50 -55.47 80.08
N HIS A 404 -17.26 -56.12 79.18
CA HIS A 404 -18.72 -56.34 79.15
C HIS A 404 -19.81 -55.25 79.41
N HIS A 405 -20.88 -55.45 78.60
CA HIS A 405 -22.32 -55.24 78.83
C HIS A 405 -23.03 -53.92 78.41
N SER A 406 -23.81 -54.04 77.31
CA SER A 406 -25.15 -53.44 77.11
C SER A 406 -26.17 -53.99 78.14
N PRO A 407 -27.41 -53.45 78.34
CA PRO A 407 -28.24 -52.64 77.42
C PRO A 407 -29.05 -51.47 78.05
N SER A 408 -29.84 -50.79 77.20
CA SER A 408 -30.79 -49.67 77.44
C SER A 408 -31.87 -49.96 78.50
N PRO A 409 -32.71 -48.97 78.95
CA PRO A 409 -33.88 -48.53 78.15
C PRO A 409 -34.37 -47.07 78.33
N MET A 410 -35.38 -46.77 77.50
CA MET A 410 -36.25 -45.58 77.34
C MET A 410 -36.58 -44.69 78.54
N MET A 411 -36.71 -43.37 78.30
CA MET A 411 -37.99 -42.64 78.50
C MET A 411 -37.99 -41.20 77.94
N LYS A 412 -39.20 -40.78 77.52
CA LYS A 412 -39.64 -39.50 76.95
C LYS A 412 -39.46 -38.29 77.89
N ARG A 413 -39.20 -37.09 77.35
CA ARG A 413 -40.01 -35.88 77.65
C ARG A 413 -39.73 -34.65 76.76
N SER A 414 -40.83 -34.14 76.19
CA SER A 414 -41.28 -32.73 76.05
C SER A 414 -40.38 -31.63 75.46
N GLN A 415 -40.84 -31.14 74.30
CA GLN A 415 -41.17 -29.72 73.97
C GLN A 415 -40.24 -28.60 74.46
N MET A 416 -39.70 -27.84 73.50
CA MET A 416 -39.98 -26.41 73.42
C MET A 416 -39.71 -25.87 72.01
N MET A 417 -40.70 -25.14 71.49
CA MET A 417 -40.63 -24.37 70.26
C MET A 417 -39.59 -23.26 70.38
N SER A 418 -38.73 -23.10 69.39
CA SER A 418 -38.24 -21.77 69.00
C SER A 418 -38.28 -21.67 67.48
N SER A 419 -39.11 -20.74 67.02
CA SER A 419 -39.24 -20.32 65.64
C SER A 419 -37.98 -19.55 65.25
N SER A 420 -37.05 -20.18 64.53
CA SER A 420 -35.95 -19.45 63.89
C SER A 420 -36.42 -18.91 62.54
N MET A 421 -36.38 -17.59 62.42
CA MET A 421 -36.72 -16.84 61.21
C MET A 421 -35.99 -17.39 59.98
N ASN A 422 -36.76 -17.74 58.95
CA ASN A 422 -36.28 -17.85 57.58
C ASN A 422 -35.73 -16.48 57.15
N SER A 423 -34.40 -16.33 57.12
CA SER A 423 -33.76 -15.25 56.37
C SER A 423 -33.89 -15.58 54.89
N SER A 424 -34.77 -14.84 54.21
CA SER A 424 -34.84 -14.78 52.76
C SER A 424 -33.49 -14.29 52.21
N ILE A 425 -32.70 -15.22 51.67
CA ILE A 425 -31.49 -14.93 50.92
C ILE A 425 -31.93 -14.30 49.60
N LYS A 426 -31.79 -12.98 49.47
CA LYS A 426 -31.94 -12.31 48.16
C LYS A 426 -30.93 -12.92 47.19
N PRO A 427 -31.32 -13.20 45.93
CA PRO A 427 -30.41 -13.77 44.95
C PRO A 427 -29.24 -12.82 44.70
N GLN A 428 -28.02 -13.32 44.88
CA GLN A 428 -26.79 -12.60 44.56
C GLN A 428 -26.80 -12.17 43.09
N GLU A 429 -26.51 -10.89 42.84
CA GLU A 429 -26.43 -10.36 41.48
C GLU A 429 -25.18 -10.94 40.79
N LYS A 430 -25.38 -11.96 39.95
CA LYS A 430 -24.32 -12.60 39.18
C LYS A 430 -23.91 -11.69 38.02
N ARG A 431 -22.84 -10.92 38.19
CA ARG A 431 -22.26 -10.13 37.10
C ARG A 431 -21.29 -10.99 36.29
N THR A 432 -21.76 -11.57 35.19
CA THR A 432 -20.89 -12.32 34.27
C THR A 432 -20.19 -11.36 33.32
N VAL A 433 -18.88 -11.15 33.48
CA VAL A 433 -18.07 -10.39 32.52
C VAL A 433 -17.45 -11.38 31.54
N THR A 434 -18.08 -11.54 30.38
CA THR A 434 -17.54 -12.38 29.31
C THR A 434 -16.40 -11.66 28.58
N ARG A 435 -15.15 -12.06 28.83
CA ARG A 435 -13.99 -11.61 28.06
C ARG A 435 -13.62 -12.66 27.01
N MET A 436 -13.67 -12.29 25.73
CA MET A 436 -13.14 -13.17 24.69
C MET A 436 -11.62 -13.08 24.68
N GLY A 437 -10.95 -14.21 24.93
CA GLY A 437 -9.49 -14.32 24.81
C GLY A 437 -9.14 -15.18 23.61
N LEU A 438 -8.14 -14.76 22.82
CA LEU A 438 -7.52 -15.68 21.87
C LEU A 438 -6.73 -16.75 22.63
N GLY A 439 -6.92 -18.02 22.27
CA GLY A 439 -6.10 -19.12 22.76
C GLY A 439 -4.61 -18.93 22.40
N LYS A 440 -3.70 -19.46 23.23
CA LYS A 440 -2.24 -19.33 23.04
C LYS A 440 -1.79 -19.81 21.66
N LYS A 441 -2.31 -20.95 21.19
CA LYS A 441 -2.05 -21.50 19.85
C LYS A 441 -2.44 -20.52 18.73
N LYS A 442 -3.66 -19.96 18.77
CA LYS A 442 -4.14 -18.98 17.77
C LYS A 442 -3.31 -17.69 17.78
N LYS A 443 -2.91 -17.20 18.97
CA LYS A 443 -2.03 -16.03 19.09
C LYS A 443 -0.68 -16.27 18.40
N LEU A 444 -0.09 -17.45 18.60
CA LEU A 444 1.18 -17.81 17.96
C LEU A 444 1.05 -17.85 16.44
N CYS A 445 0.01 -18.53 15.91
CA CYS A 445 -0.20 -18.61 14.46
C CYS A 445 -0.46 -17.23 13.83
N LEU A 446 -1.25 -16.37 14.48
CA LEU A 446 -1.47 -15.00 14.00
C LEU A 446 -0.19 -14.16 14.03
N LEU A 447 0.63 -14.31 15.08
CA LEU A 447 1.93 -13.66 15.15
C LEU A 447 2.83 -14.09 13.97
N CYS A 448 2.86 -15.38 13.65
CA CYS A 448 3.59 -15.90 12.48
C CYS A 448 3.11 -15.28 11.17
N ILE A 449 1.80 -15.14 10.96
CA ILE A 449 1.26 -14.48 9.75
C ILE A 449 1.65 -13.01 9.70
N VAL A 450 1.55 -12.29 10.82
CA VAL A 450 1.92 -10.86 10.86
C VAL A 450 3.41 -10.67 10.58
N ILE A 451 4.27 -11.51 11.13
CA ILE A 451 5.70 -11.51 10.84
C ILE A 451 5.94 -11.80 9.35
N SER A 452 5.31 -12.85 8.80
CA SER A 452 5.41 -13.20 7.38
C SER A 452 4.99 -12.04 6.47
N TYR A 453 3.87 -11.38 6.78
CA TYR A 453 3.37 -10.24 6.01
C TYR A 453 4.32 -9.03 6.11
N THR A 454 4.92 -8.81 7.28
CA THR A 454 5.89 -7.73 7.48
C THR A 454 7.16 -7.99 6.67
N VAL A 455 7.66 -9.23 6.66
CA VAL A 455 8.80 -9.64 5.82
C VAL A 455 8.48 -9.47 4.34
N PHE A 456 7.29 -9.90 3.90
CA PHE A 456 6.81 -9.68 2.53
C PHE A 456 6.77 -8.19 2.17
N PHE A 457 6.20 -7.35 3.05
CA PHE A 457 6.14 -5.90 2.86
C PHE A 457 7.53 -5.28 2.72
N CYS A 458 8.46 -5.64 3.62
CA CYS A 458 9.84 -5.15 3.58
C CYS A 458 10.56 -5.60 2.29
N ALA A 459 10.45 -6.87 1.92
CA ALA A 459 11.06 -7.40 0.70
C ALA A 459 10.49 -6.73 -0.56
N TYR A 460 9.17 -6.54 -0.62
CA TYR A 460 8.50 -5.81 -1.69
C TYR A 460 8.99 -4.37 -1.78
N PHE A 461 9.09 -3.67 -0.63
CA PHE A 461 9.59 -2.31 -0.58
C PHE A 461 11.05 -2.20 -1.04
N CYS A 462 11.93 -3.12 -0.63
CA CYS A 462 13.31 -3.18 -1.12
C CYS A 462 13.36 -3.37 -2.64
N LEU A 463 12.50 -4.21 -3.21
CA LEU A 463 12.41 -4.42 -4.65
C LEU A 463 11.94 -3.15 -5.36
N VAL A 464 10.92 -2.46 -4.84
CA VAL A 464 10.46 -1.17 -5.37
C VAL A 464 11.58 -0.12 -5.34
N LEU A 465 12.35 -0.05 -4.24
CA LEU A 465 13.51 0.86 -4.17
C LEU A 465 14.58 0.51 -5.20
N PHE A 466 14.83 -0.78 -5.45
CA PHE A 466 15.75 -1.22 -6.50
C PHE A 466 15.27 -0.84 -7.91
N VAL A 467 13.96 -0.81 -8.15
CA VAL A 467 13.38 -0.39 -9.43
C VAL A 467 13.38 1.13 -9.62
N LEU A 468 13.28 1.89 -8.52
CA LEU A 468 13.25 3.35 -8.54
C LEU A 468 14.65 4.00 -8.57
N GLY A 469 15.66 3.32 -8.02
CA GLY A 469 17.06 3.73 -8.05
C GLY A 469 17.72 3.35 -9.37
#